data_AF-A0A938SQ18-F1
#
_entry.id   AF-A0A938SQ18-F1
#
_cell.length_a   1.000
_cell.length_b   1.000
_cell.length_c   1.000
_cell.angle_alpha   90.00
_cell.angle_beta   90.00
_cell.angle_gamma   90.00
#
_symmetry.space_group_name_H-M   'P 1'
#
loop_
_entity.id
_entity.type
_entity.pdbx_description
1 polymer ?
#
loop_
_entity_poly.entity_id
_entity_poly.type
_entity_poly.pdbx_seq_one_letter_code
_entity_poly.pdbx_strand_id
1 'polypeptide(L)' 'RQVIELFRCVAHDHGAGVIVVTHDHRTLEVFDTIYEMEDGVIRAASGWVAAHHGIDH' A
#
# COMPACT_ATOMS: atom_id res chain seq x y z
N ARG A 1 -5.21 -11.28 8.42
CA ARG A 1 -3.95 -11.04 7.68
C ARG A 1 -3.90 -11.81 6.34
N GLN A 2 -4.38 -13.06 6.26
CA GLN A 2 -4.48 -13.85 4.99
C GLN A 2 -5.14 -13.12 3.80
N VAL A 3 -6.24 -12.39 4.02
CA VAL A 3 -6.97 -11.72 2.94
C VAL A 3 -6.16 -10.60 2.26
N ILE A 4 -5.23 -9.97 2.98
CA ILE A 4 -4.43 -8.85 2.44
C ILE A 4 -3.28 -9.37 1.59
N GLU A 5 -2.69 -10.50 1.98
CA GLU A 5 -1.69 -11.22 1.17
C GLU A 5 -2.30 -11.70 -0.15
N LEU A 6 -3.55 -12.20 -0.14
CA LEU A 6 -4.28 -12.58 -1.35
C LEU A 6 -4.42 -11.39 -2.31
N PHE A 7 -4.82 -10.22 -1.81
CA PHE A 7 -4.98 -9.04 -2.65
C PHE A 7 -3.66 -8.56 -3.25
N ARG A 8 -2.56 -8.66 -2.50
CA ARG A 8 -1.23 -8.34 -3.00
C ARG A 8 -0.79 -9.27 -4.14
N CYS A 9 -0.95 -10.59 -3.97
CA CYS A 9 -0.68 -11.55 -5.04
C CYS A 9 -1.52 -11.28 -6.27
N VAL A 10 -2.83 -11.02 -6.12
CA VAL A 10 -3.71 -10.72 -7.26
C VAL A 10 -3.26 -9.46 -8.01
N ALA A 11 -2.87 -8.41 -7.28
CA ALA A 11 -2.42 -7.16 -7.90
C ALA A 11 -1.15 -7.37 -8.74
N HIS A 12 -0.17 -8.10 -8.19
CA HIS A 12 1.13 -8.31 -8.84
C HIS A 12 1.07 -9.38 -9.94
N ASP A 13 0.35 -10.48 -9.73
CA ASP A 13 0.35 -11.64 -10.66
C ASP A 13 -0.62 -11.45 -11.83
N HIS A 14 -1.70 -10.68 -11.66
CA HIS A 14 -2.71 -10.46 -12.70
C HIS A 14 -2.72 -9.04 -13.27
N GLY A 15 -1.79 -8.17 -12.84
CA GLY A 15 -1.73 -6.78 -13.30
C GLY A 15 -2.97 -5.97 -12.92
N ALA A 16 -3.56 -6.25 -11.76
CA ALA A 16 -4.77 -5.60 -11.28
C ALA A 16 -4.46 -4.49 -10.28
N GLY A 17 -5.23 -3.39 -10.31
CA GLY A 17 -5.19 -2.36 -9.27
C GLY A 17 -6.11 -2.72 -8.11
N VAL A 18 -5.58 -2.76 -6.88
CA VAL A 18 -6.37 -2.99 -5.67
C VAL A 18 -6.32 -1.77 -4.76
N ILE A 19 -7.48 -1.26 -4.37
CA ILE A 19 -7.62 -0.19 -3.38
C ILE A 19 -8.36 -0.77 -2.17
N VAL A 20 -7.76 -0.64 -0.99
CA VAL A 20 -8.36 -1.08 0.27
C VAL A 20 -8.55 0.12 1.19
N VAL A 21 -9.78 0.32 1.66
CA VAL A 21 -10.11 1.30 2.69
C VAL A 21 -10.30 0.55 3.99
N THR A 22 -9.46 0.83 4.98
CA THR A 22 -9.54 0.19 6.29
C THR A 22 -9.18 1.17 7.39
N HIS A 23 -9.80 0.99 8.55
CA HIS A 23 -9.42 1.69 9.79
C HIS A 23 -8.36 0.90 10.58
N ASP A 24 -7.97 -0.30 10.13
CA ASP A 24 -6.90 -1.08 10.75
C ASP A 24 -5.53 -0.71 10.16
N HIS A 25 -4.83 0.16 10.88
CA HIS A 25 -3.50 0.62 10.51
C HIS A 25 -2.45 -0.51 10.45
N ARG A 26 -2.64 -1.64 11.14
CA ARG A 26 -1.68 -2.77 11.14
C ARG A 26 -1.64 -3.57 9.83
N THR A 27 -2.58 -3.28 8.93
CA THR A 27 -2.68 -3.91 7.62
C THR A 27 -2.17 -3.03 6.49
N LEU A 28 -1.91 -1.74 6.75
CA LEU A 28 -1.42 -0.79 5.76
C LEU A 28 0.05 -1.04 5.38
N GLU A 29 0.85 -1.63 6.27
CA GLU A 29 2.27 -1.96 6.04
C GLU A 29 2.53 -2.97 4.89
N VAL A 30 1.49 -3.66 4.41
CA VAL A 30 1.61 -4.68 3.35
C VAL A 30 1.41 -4.08 1.95
N PHE A 31 0.91 -2.85 1.85
CA PHE A 31 0.59 -2.18 0.59
C PHE A 31 1.77 -1.34 0.08
N ASP A 32 1.92 -1.29 -1.24
CA ASP A 32 2.98 -0.54 -1.92
C ASP A 32 2.84 0.99 -1.74
N THR A 33 1.61 1.48 -1.50
CA THR A 33 1.35 2.90 -1.27
C THR A 33 0.22 3.07 -0.26
N ILE A 34 0.43 3.98 0.69
CA ILE A 34 -0.53 4.30 1.74
C ILE A 34 -1.02 5.72 1.53
N TYR A 35 -2.33 5.89 1.52
CA TYR A 35 -2.98 7.20 1.53
C TYR A 35 -3.82 7.34 2.80
N GLU A 36 -3.72 8.49 3.43
CA GLU A 36 -4.53 8.86 4.59
C GLU A 36 -5.69 9.73 4.13
N MET A 37 -6.86 9.52 4.70
CA MET A 37 -8.05 10.33 4.42
C MET A 37 -8.45 11.06 5.70
N GLU A 38 -8.40 12.38 5.66
CA GLU A 38 -8.79 13.27 6.76
C GLU A 38 -9.72 14.35 6.21
N ASP A 39 -10.90 14.50 6.82
CA ASP A 39 -11.90 15.51 6.45
C ASP A 39 -12.27 15.52 4.95
N GLY A 40 -12.35 14.34 4.34
CA GLY A 40 -12.67 14.17 2.92
C GLY A 40 -11.52 14.50 1.96
N VAL A 41 -10.33 14.78 2.48
CA VAL A 41 -9.11 15.03 1.72
C VAL A 41 -8.20 13.81 1.81
N ILE A 42 -7.81 13.29 0.65
CA ILE A 42 -6.82 12.21 0.55
C ILE A 42 -5.43 12.84 0.48
N ARG A 43 -4.53 12.40 1.36
CA ARG A 43 -3.12 12.81 1.38
C ARG A 43 -2.25 11.57 1.24
N ALA A 44 -1.18 11.69 0.45
CA ALA A 44 -0.15 10.66 0.43
C ALA A 44 0.47 10.57 1.83
N ALA A 45 0.51 9.38 2.42
CA ALA A 45 1.21 9.19 3.69
C ALA A 45 2.70 9.49 3.42
N SER A 46 3.23 10.53 4.06
CA SER A 46 4.54 11.13 3.76
C SER A 46 5.75 10.26 4.16
N GLY A 47 5.56 8.95 4.37
CA GLY A 47 6.49 8.09 5.08
C GLY A 47 7.38 7.16 4.25
N TRP A 48 7.17 7.00 2.94
CA TRP A 48 7.97 6.05 2.13
C TRP A 48 8.65 6.75 0.96
N VAL A 49 9.69 7.53 1.27
CA VAL A 49 10.68 7.95 0.28
C VAL A 49 11.57 6.74 -0.02
N ALA A 50 11.30 6.05 -1.14
CA ALA A 50 12.26 5.33 -1.99
C ALA A 50 13.53 4.70 -1.34
N ALA A 51 13.43 4.09 -0.16
CA ALA A 51 14.61 3.54 0.53
C ALA A 51 14.91 2.07 0.19
N HIS A 52 14.23 1.48 -0.80
CA HIS A 52 14.35 0.03 -1.04
C HIS A 52 14.51 -0.41 -2.51
N HIS A 53 14.87 0.51 -3.42
CA HIS A 53 15.29 0.13 -4.77
C HIS A 53 16.80 0.38 -4.95
N GLY A 54 17.55 -0.73 -5.00
CA GLY A 54 18.94 -0.96 -5.46
C GLY A 54 19.87 0.25 -5.62
N ILE A 55 21.00 0.29 -4.91
CA ILE A 55 22.28 -0.22 -5.44
C ILE A 55 22.52 0.33 -6.85
N ASP A 56 23.05 1.56 -6.91
CA ASP A 56 23.85 2.01 -8.05
C ASP A 56 25.18 1.24 -8.05
N HIS A 57 25.60 0.90 -9.27
CA HIS A 57 26.72 0.06 -9.72
C HIS A 57 28.00 -0.05 -8.88
#